data_AF-A0A9X4FDJ1-F1
#
_entry.id   AF-A0A9X4FDJ1-F1
#
_cell.length_a   1.000
_cell.length_b   1.000
_cell.length_c   1.000
_cell.angle_alpha   90.00
_cell.angle_beta   90.00
_cell.angle_gamma   90.00
#
_symmetry.space_group_name_H-M   'P 1'
#
loop_
_entity.id
_entity.type
_entity.pdbx_description
1 polymer ?
#
loop_
_entity_poly.entity_id
_entity_poly.type
_entity_poly.pdbx_seq_one_letter_code
_entity_poly.pdbx_strand_id
1 'polypeptide(L)'
;MDGSVEGQIHVDKTIVISETGIVSGELFAEHLIINGEFEGTCHATKIEILSKGSVTGSIYSDDLSIEHGGRFNGVTYPAPEKHPEKQLVELKDVKLAAEA
;
A
#
# COMPACT_ATOMS: atom_id res chain seq x y z
N MET A 1 5.21 16.96 4.03
CA MET A 1 5.93 17.57 2.88
C MET A 1 4.94 18.46 2.16
N ASP A 2 5.26 19.74 2.01
CA ASP A 2 4.36 20.77 1.48
C ASP A 2 5.01 21.36 0.21
N GLY A 3 4.79 20.70 -0.93
CA GLY A 3 5.44 21.02 -2.21
C GLY A 3 5.42 19.85 -3.19
N SER A 4 5.97 20.06 -4.38
CA SER A 4 6.20 18.99 -5.36
C SER A 4 7.58 18.38 -5.13
N VAL A 5 7.66 17.07 -4.96
CA VAL A 5 8.91 16.33 -4.77
C VAL A 5 9.00 15.26 -5.83
N GLU A 6 10.08 15.32 -6.62
CA GLU A 6 10.37 14.34 -7.66
C GLU A 6 11.66 13.61 -7.34
N GLY A 7 11.63 12.27 -7.31
CA GLY A 7 12.83 11.44 -7.11
C GLY A 7 12.63 10.25 -6.19
N GLN A 8 13.75 9.75 -5.63
CA GLN A 8 13.75 8.65 -4.67
C GLN A 8 13.82 9.18 -3.24
N ILE A 9 12.85 8.82 -2.42
CA ILE A 9 12.73 9.22 -1.02
C ILE A 9 12.90 7.98 -0.15
N HIS A 10 13.88 8.00 0.74
CA HIS A 10 14.10 6.95 1.73
C HIS A 10 13.94 7.53 3.13
N VAL A 11 13.04 6.95 3.91
CA VAL A 11 12.79 7.34 5.30
C VAL A 11 12.61 6.08 6.15
N ASP A 12 13.36 5.94 7.23
CA ASP A 12 13.30 4.70 8.04
C ASP A 12 12.05 4.57 8.92
N LYS A 13 11.25 5.63 9.11
CA LYS A 13 10.12 5.62 10.06
C LYS A 13 8.78 5.93 9.39
N THR A 14 8.38 7.21 9.41
CA THR A 14 7.05 7.62 8.99
C THR A 14 7.14 8.77 8.00
N ILE A 15 6.48 8.63 6.87
CA ILE A 15 6.27 9.72 5.92
C ILE A 15 4.82 10.18 5.97
N VAL A 16 4.65 11.50 5.95
CA VAL A 16 3.33 12.14 5.83
C VAL A 16 3.35 13.08 4.63
N ILE A 17 2.50 12.78 3.66
CA ILE A 17 2.23 13.63 2.50
C ILE A 17 1.04 14.52 2.86
N SER A 18 1.27 15.83 2.90
CA SER A 18 0.23 16.83 3.17
C SER A 18 -0.76 16.92 2.00
N GLU A 19 -1.91 17.57 2.20
CA GLU A 19 -2.91 17.80 1.13
C GLU A 19 -2.34 18.52 -0.11
N THR A 20 -1.44 19.47 0.10
CA THR A 20 -0.75 20.20 -0.98
C THR A 20 0.54 19.52 -1.43
N GLY A 21 0.86 18.36 -0.86
CA GLY A 21 2.03 17.56 -1.22
C GLY A 21 1.76 16.79 -2.50
N ILE A 22 2.64 16.96 -3.49
CA ILE A 22 2.66 16.18 -4.71
C ILE A 22 3.98 15.44 -4.72
N VAL A 23 3.95 14.11 -4.80
CA VAL A 23 5.17 13.30 -4.78
C VAL A 23 5.17 12.40 -6.01
N SER A 24 6.21 12.52 -6.82
CA SER A 24 6.40 11.68 -8.00
C SER A 24 7.71 10.91 -7.93
N GLY A 25 7.65 9.58 -8.01
CA GLY A 25 8.85 8.74 -8.01
C GLY A 25 8.75 7.53 -7.09
N GLU A 26 9.86 7.21 -6.43
CA GLU A 26 10.01 5.99 -5.62
C GLU A 26 10.13 6.36 -4.14
N LEU A 27 9.31 5.75 -3.28
CA LEU A 27 9.23 6.11 -1.87
C LEU A 27 9.37 4.87 -0.99
N PHE A 28 10.32 4.88 -0.05
CA PHE A 28 10.59 3.80 0.89
C PHE A 28 10.37 4.29 2.32
N ALA A 29 9.43 3.66 3.05
CA ALA A 29 9.10 4.00 4.44
C ALA A 29 8.61 2.79 5.25
N GLU A 30 8.63 2.81 6.58
CA GLU A 30 7.88 1.80 7.35
C GLU A 30 6.38 2.12 7.39
N HIS A 31 6.06 3.39 7.61
CA HIS A 31 4.68 3.91 7.69
C HIS A 31 4.49 5.08 6.72
N LEU A 32 3.46 5.01 5.87
CA LEU A 32 3.14 6.04 4.88
C LEU A 32 1.73 6.57 5.10
N ILE A 33 1.59 7.87 5.30
CA ILE A 33 0.29 8.55 5.41
C ILE A 33 0.15 9.50 4.24
N ILE A 34 -0.91 9.34 3.44
CA ILE A 34 -1.11 10.07 2.18
C ILE A 34 -2.38 10.91 2.29
N ASN A 35 -2.22 12.24 2.38
CA ASN A 35 -3.32 13.19 2.36
C ASN A 35 -3.40 14.05 1.09
N GLY A 36 -2.40 13.94 0.22
CA GLY A 36 -2.28 14.69 -1.05
C GLY A 36 -2.16 13.76 -2.24
N GLU A 37 -1.35 14.14 -3.23
CA GLU A 37 -1.20 13.39 -4.48
C GLU A 37 0.15 12.64 -4.51
N PHE A 38 0.09 11.34 -4.83
CA PHE A 38 1.27 10.49 -4.99
C PHE A 38 1.21 9.78 -6.33
N GLU A 39 2.26 9.89 -7.13
CA GLU A 39 2.38 9.21 -8.42
C GLU A 39 3.70 8.44 -8.54
N GLY A 40 3.64 7.12 -8.70
CA GLY A 40 4.83 6.30 -8.87
C GLY A 40 4.80 5.02 -8.05
N THR A 41 5.93 4.68 -7.45
CA THR A 41 6.11 3.42 -6.73
C THR A 41 6.38 3.66 -5.25
N CYS A 42 5.56 3.12 -4.34
CA CYS A 42 5.84 3.20 -2.91
C CYS A 42 6.05 1.81 -2.29
N HIS A 43 7.02 1.72 -1.40
CA HIS A 43 7.38 0.55 -0.62
C HIS A 43 7.22 0.91 0.85
N ALA A 44 6.16 0.41 1.47
CA ALA A 44 5.97 0.59 2.90
C ALA A 44 5.24 -0.57 3.56
N THR A 45 5.55 -0.84 4.83
CA THR A 45 4.89 -1.91 5.57
C THR A 45 3.42 -1.57 5.80
N LYS A 46 3.16 -0.34 6.24
CA LYS A 46 1.82 0.20 6.51
C LYS A 46 1.55 1.45 5.69
N ILE A 47 0.42 1.50 4.99
CA ILE A 47 0.00 2.63 4.16
C ILE A 47 -1.41 3.05 4.55
N GLU A 48 -1.58 4.35 4.78
CA GLU A 48 -2.83 4.97 5.20
C GLU A 48 -3.18 6.12 4.25
N ILE A 49 -4.17 5.91 3.39
CA ILE A 49 -4.69 6.93 2.48
C ILE A 49 -5.81 7.67 3.21
N LEU A 50 -5.62 8.96 3.46
CA LEU A 50 -6.61 9.83 4.11
C LEU A 50 -7.69 10.29 3.11
N SER A 51 -8.72 10.99 3.60
CA SER A 51 -9.88 11.43 2.79
C SER A 51 -9.58 12.24 1.54
N LYS A 52 -8.43 12.91 1.45
CA LYS A 52 -8.00 13.67 0.27
C LYS A 52 -6.79 13.05 -0.43
N GLY A 53 -6.32 11.90 0.06
CA GLY A 53 -5.22 11.16 -0.55
C GLY A 53 -5.62 10.61 -1.91
N SER A 54 -4.78 10.85 -2.91
CA SER A 54 -4.90 10.30 -4.26
C SER A 54 -3.58 9.62 -4.62
N VAL A 55 -3.63 8.34 -4.90
CA VAL A 55 -2.46 7.54 -5.24
C VAL A 55 -2.61 6.95 -6.62
N THR A 56 -1.61 7.15 -7.47
CA THR A 56 -1.54 6.60 -8.82
C THR A 56 -0.24 5.81 -8.99
N GLY A 57 -0.31 4.53 -9.37
CA GLY A 57 0.88 3.71 -9.66
C GLY A 57 0.95 2.40 -8.87
N SER A 58 2.16 2.03 -8.46
CA SER A 58 2.45 0.72 -7.86
C SER A 58 2.70 0.84 -6.36
N ILE A 59 1.89 0.17 -5.55
CA ILE A 59 2.06 0.14 -4.10
C ILE A 59 2.58 -1.22 -3.67
N TYR A 60 3.61 -1.27 -2.84
CA TYR A 60 4.13 -2.48 -2.21
C TYR A 60 3.94 -2.38 -0.69
N SER A 61 2.94 -3.06 -0.17
CA SER A 61 2.61 -3.05 1.26
C SER A 61 1.90 -4.30 1.73
N ASP A 62 2.05 -4.61 3.02
CA ASP A 62 1.30 -5.69 3.67
C ASP A 62 -0.02 -5.16 4.23
N ASP A 63 0.00 -3.94 4.78
CA ASP A 63 -1.14 -3.34 5.48
C ASP A 63 -1.55 -2.02 4.79
N LEU A 64 -2.63 -2.07 3.98
CA LEU A 64 -3.17 -0.92 3.26
C LEU A 64 -4.55 -0.52 3.83
N SER A 65 -4.66 0.72 4.28
CA SER A 65 -5.89 1.32 4.81
C SER A 65 -6.29 2.54 3.98
N ILE A 66 -7.57 2.63 3.61
CA ILE A 66 -8.12 3.74 2.82
C ILE A 66 -9.30 4.34 3.59
N GLU A 67 -9.18 5.60 3.99
CA GLU A 67 -10.25 6.39 4.61
C GLU A 67 -11.31 6.81 3.60
N HIS A 68 -12.48 7.20 4.10
CA HIS A 68 -13.56 7.73 3.26
C HIS A 68 -13.12 8.97 2.48
N GLY A 69 -13.14 8.86 1.15
CA GLY A 69 -12.74 9.93 0.22
C GLY A 69 -11.39 9.68 -0.45
N GLY A 70 -10.56 8.80 0.11
CA GLY A 70 -9.29 8.39 -0.49
C GLY A 70 -9.49 7.73 -1.85
N ARG A 71 -8.60 8.03 -2.80
CA ARG A 71 -8.59 7.47 -4.15
C ARG A 71 -7.30 6.72 -4.39
N PHE A 72 -7.44 5.51 -4.90
CA PHE A 72 -6.33 4.68 -5.32
C PHE A 72 -6.56 4.23 -6.76
N ASN A 73 -5.61 4.54 -7.65
CA ASN A 73 -5.64 4.25 -9.07
C ASN A 73 -4.33 3.55 -9.47
N GLY A 74 -4.29 2.23 -9.37
CA GLY A 74 -3.09 1.52 -9.74
C GLY A 74 -3.12 0.05 -9.37
N VAL A 75 -1.93 -0.50 -9.14
CA VAL A 75 -1.74 -1.90 -8.77
C VAL A 75 -1.09 -1.98 -7.39
N THR A 76 -1.64 -2.83 -6.53
CA THR A 76 -1.04 -3.15 -5.24
C THR A 76 -0.35 -4.49 -5.34
N TYR A 77 0.82 -4.58 -4.73
CA TYR A 77 1.62 -5.77 -4.56
C TYR A 77 1.81 -6.00 -3.06
N PRO A 78 1.80 -7.26 -2.62
CA PRO A 78 2.26 -7.58 -1.28
C PRO A 78 3.74 -7.17 -1.15
N ALA A 79 4.14 -6.69 0.02
CA ALA A 79 5.55 -6.42 0.30
C ALA A 79 6.35 -7.72 0.11
N PRO A 80 7.56 -7.68 -0.51
CA PRO A 80 8.36 -8.89 -0.69
C PRO A 80 8.60 -9.53 0.68
N GLU A 81 8.01 -10.72 0.85
CA GLU A 81 7.95 -11.46 2.10
C GLU A 81 9.32 -11.54 2.77
N LYS A 82 9.42 -11.08 4.02
CA LYS A 82 10.47 -11.58 4.92
C LYS A 82 10.07 -12.84 5.69
N HIS A 83 8.81 -13.29 5.66
CA HIS A 83 8.39 -14.55 6.29
C HIS A 83 7.16 -15.18 5.59
N PRO A 84 7.29 -16.38 5.00
CA PRO A 84 6.17 -17.12 4.42
C PRO A 84 5.39 -17.85 5.52
N GLU A 85 4.41 -17.22 6.17
CA GLU A 85 3.42 -17.96 6.97
C GLU A 85 2.22 -17.08 7.39
N LYS A 86 1.17 -17.08 6.57
CA LYS A 86 -0.23 -17.31 6.97
C LYS A 86 -1.17 -17.24 5.77
N GLN A 87 -1.02 -18.22 4.89
CA GLN A 87 -2.16 -18.69 4.11
C GLN A 87 -3.08 -19.45 5.10
N LEU A 88 -4.05 -18.77 5.71
CA LEU A 88 -5.17 -19.49 6.30
C LEU A 88 -5.99 -20.08 5.15
N VAL A 89 -5.81 -21.39 4.95
CA VAL A 89 -6.62 -22.20 4.06
C VAL A 89 -7.95 -22.50 4.74
N GLU A 90 -9.05 -22.08 4.13
CA GLU A 90 -10.40 -22.50 4.53
C GLU A 90 -11.27 -22.60 3.26
N LEU A 91 -11.90 -23.70 2.86
CA LEU A 91 -11.87 -25.12 3.24
C LEU A 91 -12.12 -25.95 1.95
N LYS A 92 -11.54 -27.15 1.84
CA LYS A 92 -12.02 -28.19 0.91
C LYS A 92 -12.60 -29.35 1.71
N ASP A 93 -13.90 -29.31 1.97
CA ASP A 93 -14.63 -30.48 2.44
C ASP A 93 -14.96 -31.42 1.27
N VAL A 94 -14.04 -32.38 1.11
CA VAL A 94 -14.14 -33.77 0.66
C VAL A 94 -15.45 -34.20 0.00
N LYS A 95 -15.39 -34.42 -1.32
CA LYS A 95 -16.29 -35.32 -2.05
C LYS A 95 -15.68 -36.72 -2.05
N LEU A 96 -16.23 -37.66 -1.27
CA LEU A 96 -16.06 -39.09 -1.54
C LEU A 96 -17.43 -39.75 -1.75
N ALA A 97 -17.57 -40.32 -2.93
CA ALA A 97 -18.61 -41.25 -3.30
C ALA A 97 -18.46 -42.55 -2.50
N ALA A 98 -19.58 -43.10 -2.05
CA ALA A 98 -19.67 -44.51 -1.69
C ALA A 98 -20.56 -45.18 -2.73
N GLU A 99 -19.93 -45.84 -3.70
CA GLU A 99 -20.53 -46.95 -4.44
C GLU A 99 -20.26 -48.22 -3.63
N ALA A 100 -21.32 -48.87 -3.15
CA ALA A 100 -21.37 -50.29 -2.80
C ALA A 100 -22.83 -50.75 -2.92
#